data_AF-A0AA90T7L8-F1
#
_entry.id   AF-A0AA90T7L8-F1
#
_cell.length_a   1.000
_cell.length_b   1.000
_cell.length_c   1.000
_cell.angle_alpha   90.00
_cell.angle_beta   90.00
_cell.angle_gamma   90.00
#
_symmetry.space_group_name_H-M   'P 1'
#
loop_
_entity.id
_entity.type
_entity.pdbx_description
1 polymer ?
#
loop_
_entity_poly.entity_id
_entity_poly.type
_entity_poly.pdbx_seq_one_letter_code
_entity_poly.pdbx_strand_id
1 'polypeptide(L)'
;MIKTSLFADQEREAKLNKLGDALKVMEQHVDFVALADAVDKAAPRPSRERGGRPPFPTELMVRVLLIQQLFNLSDEQMEFQLLDRLSFQRFVGLRASSQIPDRTTIWTFKERLIKAGASESIFDAVNRQLSKHGYIARGGQMVDASIVQTPKQSMSKEEKSLVGEGAMPIDWKPAKRRQKDTDARWTKKHGKSYFGYKVSANADKRYKLVRKIKVSTASEHDTLHFEDVLDPANTNRNILADKGYVDGEREDRLTRQGWRMHIQRKGSKDKPISETQKRRNARIAKTRARVEHVFAGLAEMGGKGLRTIGLARATLQLNWKVAAYNLRRLVYLREARVEAF
;
A
#
# COMPACT_ATOMS: atom_id res chain seq x y z
N MET A 1 29.53 -13.65 -32.52
CA MET A 1 30.11 -14.88 -31.93
C MET A 1 29.70 -14.94 -30.47
N ILE A 2 29.08 -16.04 -30.02
CA ILE A 2 28.71 -16.24 -28.62
C ILE A 2 29.97 -16.65 -27.85
N LYS A 3 30.33 -15.93 -26.79
CA LYS A 3 31.53 -16.23 -25.97
C LYS A 3 31.12 -17.13 -24.79
N THR A 4 31.64 -18.34 -24.77
CA THR A 4 31.45 -19.30 -23.67
C THR A 4 32.55 -19.10 -22.62
N SER A 5 32.19 -19.06 -21.34
CA SER A 5 33.13 -18.93 -20.21
C SER A 5 32.76 -19.91 -19.10
N LEU A 6 33.77 -20.54 -18.50
CA LEU A 6 33.60 -21.37 -17.29
C LEU A 6 33.13 -20.54 -16.08
N PHE A 7 33.35 -19.22 -16.11
CA PHE A 7 32.98 -18.28 -15.05
C PHE A 7 31.81 -17.38 -15.46
N ALA A 8 31.01 -17.79 -16.47
CA ALA A 8 29.94 -16.97 -17.00
C ALA A 8 28.96 -16.43 -15.93
N ASP A 9 28.67 -17.21 -14.88
CA ASP A 9 27.83 -16.77 -13.76
C ASP A 9 28.46 -15.64 -12.95
N GLN A 10 29.74 -15.76 -12.61
CA GLN A 10 30.49 -14.76 -11.86
C GLN A 10 30.68 -13.48 -12.68
N GLU A 11 30.97 -13.62 -13.98
CA GLU A 11 31.08 -12.50 -14.91
C GLU A 11 29.75 -11.73 -15.04
N ARG A 12 28.62 -12.45 -15.20
CA ARG A 12 27.28 -11.85 -15.23
C ARG A 12 26.96 -11.15 -13.92
N GLU A 13 27.29 -11.76 -12.78
CA GLU A 13 27.05 -11.15 -11.47
C GLU A 13 27.89 -9.89 -11.26
N ALA A 14 29.18 -9.92 -11.62
CA ALA A 14 30.05 -8.75 -11.55
C ALA A 14 29.51 -7.60 -12.41
N LYS A 15 29.03 -7.92 -13.62
CA LYS A 15 28.38 -6.94 -14.51
C LYS A 15 27.07 -6.40 -13.91
N LEU A 16 26.22 -7.26 -13.34
CA LEU A 16 24.99 -6.83 -12.66
C LEU A 16 25.28 -5.91 -11.48
N ASN A 17 26.28 -6.23 -10.65
CA ASN A 17 26.70 -5.38 -9.55
C ASN A 17 27.18 -4.01 -10.05
N LYS A 18 27.85 -3.93 -11.21
CA LYS A 18 28.28 -2.68 -11.84
C LYS A 18 27.12 -1.85 -12.42
N LEU A 19 26.10 -2.51 -12.98
CA LEU A 19 24.90 -1.84 -13.49
C LEU A 19 24.02 -1.28 -12.37
N GLY A 20 24.18 -1.79 -11.15
CA GLY A 20 23.40 -1.43 -9.98
C GLY A 20 22.16 -2.32 -9.81
N ASP A 21 21.92 -2.73 -8.57
CA ASP A 21 20.77 -3.55 -8.20
C ASP A 21 19.96 -2.80 -7.13
N ALA A 22 18.77 -2.33 -7.50
CA ALA A 22 17.90 -1.58 -6.61
C ALA A 22 17.51 -2.36 -5.35
N LEU A 23 17.40 -3.70 -5.44
CA LEU A 23 17.09 -4.54 -4.29
C LEU A 23 18.29 -4.66 -3.34
N LYS A 24 19.51 -4.70 -3.89
CA LYS A 24 20.74 -4.67 -3.10
C LYS A 24 20.92 -3.32 -2.38
N VAL A 25 20.60 -2.22 -3.04
CA VAL A 25 20.62 -0.89 -2.40
C VAL A 25 19.54 -0.82 -1.30
N MET A 26 18.37 -1.44 -1.53
CA MET A 26 17.33 -1.52 -0.49
C MET A 26 17.82 -2.28 0.75
N GLU A 27 18.56 -3.37 0.58
CA GLU A 27 19.17 -4.12 1.68
C GLU A 27 20.13 -3.30 2.55
N GLN A 28 20.77 -2.28 1.99
CA GLN A 28 21.69 -1.41 2.75
C GLN A 28 20.96 -0.42 3.67
N HIS A 29 19.72 -0.06 3.35
CA HIS A 29 18.98 0.99 4.08
C HIS A 29 17.78 0.47 4.86
N VAL A 30 17.41 -0.80 4.69
CA VAL A 30 16.23 -1.39 5.30
C VAL A 30 16.62 -2.50 6.26
N ASP A 31 16.18 -2.38 7.50
CA ASP A 31 16.39 -3.40 8.53
C ASP A 31 15.29 -4.47 8.40
N PHE A 32 15.54 -5.48 7.57
CA PHE A 32 14.57 -6.55 7.33
C PHE A 32 14.31 -7.43 8.55
N VAL A 33 15.28 -7.55 9.46
CA VAL A 33 15.14 -8.29 10.72
C VAL A 33 14.08 -7.61 11.59
N ALA A 34 14.18 -6.29 11.78
CA ALA A 34 13.18 -5.55 12.55
C ALA A 34 11.78 -5.55 11.90
N LEU A 35 11.69 -5.62 10.57
CA LEU A 35 10.40 -5.82 9.89
C LEU A 35 9.83 -7.23 10.17
N ALA A 36 10.69 -8.25 10.12
CA ALA A 36 10.30 -9.64 10.39
C ALA A 36 9.83 -9.82 11.84
N ASP A 37 10.56 -9.26 12.81
CA ASP A 37 10.23 -9.33 14.23
C ASP A 37 8.88 -8.67 14.52
N ALA A 38 8.60 -7.52 13.89
CA ALA A 38 7.32 -6.85 14.01
C ALA A 38 6.16 -7.71 13.45
N VAL A 39 6.39 -8.39 12.33
CA VAL A 39 5.42 -9.31 11.74
C VAL A 39 5.20 -10.54 12.61
N ASP A 40 6.26 -11.14 13.15
CA ASP A 40 6.16 -12.31 14.03
C ASP A 40 5.52 -11.97 15.38
N LYS A 41 5.75 -10.76 15.91
CA LYS A 41 5.06 -10.27 17.10
C LYS A 41 3.54 -10.12 16.87
N ALA A 42 3.15 -9.63 15.70
CA ALA A 42 1.73 -9.42 15.36
C ALA A 42 1.02 -10.71 14.91
N ALA A 43 1.76 -11.61 14.25
CA ALA A 43 1.25 -12.87 13.72
C ALA A 43 2.28 -13.98 13.96
N PRO A 44 2.28 -14.57 15.17
CA PRO A 44 3.23 -15.61 15.55
C PRO A 44 3.28 -16.76 14.55
N ARG A 45 4.47 -17.32 14.39
CA ARG A 45 4.67 -18.48 13.52
C ARG A 45 3.90 -19.69 14.09
N PRO A 46 3.32 -20.54 13.21
CA PRO A 46 2.62 -21.74 13.66
C PRO A 46 3.57 -22.64 14.47
N SER A 47 3.01 -23.27 15.52
CA SER A 47 3.72 -24.23 16.36
C SER A 47 4.23 -25.41 15.54
N ARG A 48 5.41 -25.93 15.91
CA ARG A 48 6.01 -27.13 15.30
C ARG A 48 5.50 -28.44 15.92
N GLU A 49 4.65 -28.37 16.95
CA GLU A 49 4.19 -29.53 17.74
C GLU A 49 3.46 -30.59 16.91
N ARG A 50 2.74 -30.19 15.87
CA ARG A 50 1.96 -31.11 15.02
C ARG A 50 2.78 -31.84 13.95
N GLY A 51 4.09 -31.60 13.88
CA GLY A 51 4.95 -32.10 12.80
C GLY A 51 4.67 -31.43 11.45
N GLY A 52 5.60 -31.59 10.50
CA GLY A 52 5.51 -31.02 9.15
C GLY A 52 6.75 -30.22 8.73
N ARG A 53 6.79 -29.80 7.46
CA ARG A 53 7.90 -29.00 6.93
C ARG A 53 7.99 -27.68 7.71
N PRO A 54 9.17 -27.31 8.24
CA PRO A 54 9.34 -26.04 8.95
C PRO A 54 8.92 -24.86 8.07
N PRO A 55 8.21 -23.87 8.62
CA PRO A 55 7.89 -22.67 7.86
C PRO A 55 9.17 -21.90 7.51
N PHE A 56 9.19 -21.26 6.34
CA PHE A 56 10.27 -20.37 5.96
C PHE A 56 10.45 -19.24 7.00
N PRO A 57 11.67 -18.69 7.14
CA PRO A 57 11.91 -17.52 7.98
C PRO A 57 11.00 -16.35 7.58
N THR A 58 10.49 -15.62 8.57
CA THR A 58 9.60 -14.48 8.32
C THR A 58 10.30 -13.37 7.54
N GLU A 59 11.59 -13.14 7.78
CA GLU A 59 12.38 -12.18 7.01
C GLU A 59 12.36 -12.50 5.50
N LEU A 60 12.54 -13.76 5.15
CA LEU A 60 12.45 -14.22 3.77
C LEU A 60 11.07 -13.94 3.18
N MET A 61 10.00 -14.26 3.92
CA MET A 61 8.63 -14.03 3.46
C MET A 61 8.31 -12.54 3.32
N VAL A 62 8.84 -11.67 4.19
CA VAL A 62 8.72 -10.21 4.08
C VAL A 62 9.38 -9.73 2.78
N ARG A 63 10.61 -10.18 2.50
CA ARG A 63 11.33 -9.84 1.27
C ARG A 63 10.58 -10.31 0.02
N VAL A 64 10.03 -11.53 0.04
CA VAL A 64 9.19 -12.08 -1.05
C VAL A 64 7.96 -11.20 -1.30
N LEU A 65 7.20 -10.85 -0.26
CA LEU A 65 6.00 -10.01 -0.42
C LEU A 65 6.35 -8.59 -0.90
N LEU A 66 7.51 -8.04 -0.51
CA LEU A 66 7.97 -6.76 -1.01
C LEU A 66 8.29 -6.82 -2.51
N ILE A 67 8.97 -7.87 -2.99
CA ILE A 67 9.15 -8.08 -4.44
C ILE A 67 7.79 -8.16 -5.13
N GLN A 68 6.83 -8.92 -4.58
CA GLN A 68 5.48 -9.00 -5.17
C GLN A 68 4.84 -7.62 -5.35
N GLN A 69 4.99 -6.71 -4.38
CA GLN A 69 4.41 -5.37 -4.50
C GLN A 69 5.19 -4.45 -5.42
N LEU A 70 6.53 -4.53 -5.42
CA LEU A 70 7.37 -3.68 -6.28
C LEU A 70 7.19 -4.00 -7.76
N PHE A 71 6.99 -5.28 -8.11
CA PHE A 71 6.89 -5.77 -9.48
C PHE A 71 5.48 -6.26 -9.88
N ASN A 72 4.50 -6.15 -8.98
CA ASN A 72 3.11 -6.54 -9.20
C ASN A 72 2.91 -7.99 -9.66
N LEU A 73 3.55 -8.90 -8.95
CA LEU A 73 3.53 -10.33 -9.25
C LEU A 73 2.37 -11.02 -8.52
N SER A 74 1.71 -11.96 -9.19
CA SER A 74 0.83 -12.91 -8.49
C SER A 74 1.62 -13.89 -7.64
N ASP A 75 0.95 -14.76 -6.89
CA ASP A 75 1.61 -15.80 -6.10
C ASP A 75 2.29 -16.83 -7.02
N GLU A 76 1.64 -17.21 -8.12
CA GLU A 76 2.20 -18.08 -9.17
C GLU A 76 3.42 -17.43 -9.85
N GLN A 77 3.29 -16.16 -10.23
CA GLN A 77 4.39 -15.44 -10.87
C GLN A 77 5.56 -15.26 -9.92
N MET A 78 5.31 -15.03 -8.63
CA MET A 78 6.38 -14.90 -7.65
C MET A 78 7.16 -16.21 -7.50
N GLU A 79 6.48 -17.35 -7.40
CA GLU A 79 7.11 -18.67 -7.39
C GLU A 79 7.99 -18.89 -8.63
N PHE A 80 7.44 -18.66 -9.83
CA PHE A 80 8.20 -18.78 -11.08
C PHE A 80 9.43 -17.87 -11.10
N GLN A 81 9.27 -16.60 -10.69
CA GLN A 81 10.35 -15.62 -10.71
C GLN A 81 11.40 -15.91 -9.63
N LEU A 82 11.07 -16.58 -8.52
CA LEU A 82 12.05 -17.07 -7.55
C LEU A 82 12.89 -18.23 -8.10
N LEU A 83 12.38 -19.03 -9.05
CA LEU A 83 13.16 -20.07 -9.72
C LEU A 83 14.05 -19.49 -10.82
N ASP A 84 13.56 -18.49 -11.55
CA ASP A 84 14.21 -17.96 -12.76
C ASP A 84 15.19 -16.80 -12.49
N ARG A 85 14.86 -15.89 -11.56
CA ARG A 85 15.62 -14.65 -11.38
C ARG A 85 16.63 -14.70 -10.24
N LEU A 86 17.91 -14.72 -10.63
CA LEU A 86 19.03 -14.67 -9.70
C LEU A 86 19.02 -13.44 -8.79
N SER A 87 18.60 -12.26 -9.27
CA SER A 87 18.53 -11.05 -8.41
C SER A 87 17.50 -11.20 -7.30
N PHE A 88 16.38 -11.87 -7.56
CA PHE A 88 15.36 -12.14 -6.55
C PHE A 88 15.86 -13.17 -5.55
N GLN A 89 16.44 -14.27 -6.03
CA GLN A 89 17.07 -15.30 -5.18
C GLN A 89 18.13 -14.71 -4.25
N ARG A 90 19.00 -13.82 -4.77
CA ARG A 90 20.01 -13.11 -3.98
C ARG A 90 19.36 -12.25 -2.91
N PHE A 91 18.38 -11.42 -3.28
CA PHE A 91 17.71 -10.52 -2.34
C PHE A 91 16.98 -11.26 -1.22
N VAL A 92 16.33 -12.41 -1.50
CA VAL A 92 15.61 -13.17 -0.48
C VAL A 92 16.49 -14.17 0.29
N GLY A 93 17.79 -14.28 -0.05
CA GLY A 93 18.73 -15.20 0.60
C GLY A 93 18.61 -16.67 0.17
N LEU A 94 18.03 -16.96 -1.00
CA LEU A 94 17.79 -18.32 -1.50
C LEU A 94 18.78 -18.82 -2.55
N ARG A 95 19.86 -18.09 -2.81
CA ARG A 95 20.82 -18.43 -3.88
C ARG A 95 21.39 -19.86 -3.77
N ALA A 96 21.65 -20.33 -2.55
CA ALA A 96 22.21 -21.67 -2.30
C ALA A 96 21.15 -22.69 -1.89
N SER A 97 19.86 -22.33 -1.94
CA SER A 97 18.76 -23.19 -1.51
C SER A 97 18.09 -23.84 -2.72
N SER A 98 17.92 -25.16 -2.68
CA SER A 98 17.06 -25.89 -3.63
C SER A 98 15.57 -25.68 -3.35
N GLN A 99 15.23 -25.14 -2.18
CA GLN A 99 13.87 -24.93 -1.71
C GLN A 99 13.46 -23.47 -1.85
N ILE A 100 12.31 -23.23 -2.50
CA ILE A 100 11.67 -21.92 -2.58
C ILE A 100 10.25 -21.96 -2.00
N PRO A 101 9.72 -20.82 -1.50
CA PRO A 101 8.30 -20.70 -1.21
C PRO A 101 7.48 -20.83 -2.49
N ASP A 102 6.61 -21.83 -2.51
CA ASP A 102 5.64 -21.99 -3.58
C ASP A 102 4.46 -21.02 -3.38
N ARG A 103 3.59 -20.95 -4.39
CA ARG A 103 2.35 -20.17 -4.36
C ARG A 103 1.53 -20.42 -3.10
N THR A 104 1.42 -21.68 -2.66
CA THR A 104 0.58 -22.02 -1.50
C THR A 104 1.19 -21.54 -0.19
N THR A 105 2.52 -21.57 -0.07
CA THR A 105 3.26 -21.01 1.07
C THR A 105 3.07 -19.49 1.16
N ILE A 106 3.19 -18.79 0.03
CA ILE A 106 2.98 -17.33 -0.03
C ILE A 106 1.55 -16.97 0.37
N TRP A 107 0.57 -17.69 -0.17
CA TRP A 107 -0.84 -17.49 0.16
C TRP A 107 -1.11 -17.75 1.64
N THR A 108 -0.60 -18.87 2.18
CA THR A 108 -0.79 -19.24 3.60
C THR A 108 -0.19 -18.19 4.54
N PHE A 109 0.96 -17.62 4.18
CA PHE A 109 1.57 -16.53 4.93
C PHE A 109 0.68 -15.28 4.96
N LYS A 110 0.12 -14.87 3.81
CA LYS A 110 -0.84 -13.74 3.75
C LYS A 110 -2.09 -13.98 4.59
N GLU A 111 -2.67 -15.18 4.49
CA GLU A 111 -3.85 -15.53 5.26
C GLU A 111 -3.57 -15.59 6.77
N ARG A 112 -2.36 -16.00 7.18
CA ARG A 112 -1.93 -15.93 8.59
C ARG A 112 -1.98 -14.51 9.11
N LEU A 113 -1.46 -13.55 8.35
CA LEU A 113 -1.48 -12.12 8.73
C LEU A 113 -2.92 -11.60 8.85
N ILE A 114 -3.78 -11.96 7.91
CA ILE A 114 -5.20 -11.54 7.94
C ILE A 114 -5.91 -12.12 9.15
N LYS A 115 -5.78 -13.43 9.41
CA LYS A 115 -6.40 -14.10 10.56
C LYS A 115 -5.92 -13.56 11.91
N ALA A 116 -4.67 -13.12 11.98
CA ALA A 116 -4.10 -12.52 13.18
C ALA A 116 -4.44 -11.02 13.34
N GLY A 117 -5.17 -10.40 12.40
CA GLY A 117 -5.42 -8.95 12.41
C GLY A 117 -4.17 -8.10 12.15
N ALA A 118 -3.10 -8.71 11.62
CA ALA A 118 -1.78 -8.11 11.46
C ALA A 118 -1.60 -7.40 10.09
N SER A 119 -2.67 -7.01 9.42
CA SER A 119 -2.62 -6.42 8.07
C SER A 119 -1.81 -5.12 7.99
N GLU A 120 -1.78 -4.35 9.08
CA GLU A 120 -1.10 -3.06 9.18
C GLU A 120 0.33 -3.18 9.75
N SER A 121 0.68 -4.35 10.31
CA SER A 121 1.93 -4.56 11.07
C SER A 121 3.20 -4.19 10.30
N ILE A 122 3.27 -4.54 9.01
CA ILE A 122 4.41 -4.22 8.16
C ILE A 122 4.52 -2.71 7.91
N PHE A 123 3.38 -2.05 7.70
CA PHE A 123 3.34 -0.63 7.41
C PHE A 123 3.77 0.17 8.65
N ASP A 124 3.31 -0.22 9.82
CA ASP A 124 3.73 0.34 11.10
C ASP A 124 5.22 0.11 11.37
N ALA A 125 5.73 -1.09 11.08
CA ALA A 125 7.15 -1.39 11.20
C ALA A 125 8.01 -0.50 10.29
N VAL A 126 7.59 -0.30 9.04
CA VAL A 126 8.24 0.63 8.11
C VAL A 126 8.18 2.07 8.64
N ASN A 127 7.03 2.54 9.13
CA ASN A 127 6.91 3.88 9.70
C ASN A 127 7.83 4.11 10.90
N ARG A 128 8.01 3.09 11.76
CA ARG A 128 8.98 3.14 12.86
C ARG A 128 10.41 3.27 12.34
N GLN A 129 10.79 2.52 11.30
CA GLN A 129 12.12 2.66 10.69
C GLN A 129 12.33 4.03 10.04
N LEU A 130 11.34 4.56 9.32
CA LEU A 130 11.40 5.92 8.75
C LEU A 130 11.65 6.96 9.84
N SER A 131 10.99 6.81 10.99
CA SER A 131 11.15 7.70 12.13
C SER A 131 12.54 7.59 12.76
N LYS A 132 13.09 6.37 12.89
CA LYS A 132 14.49 6.16 13.34
C LYS A 132 15.51 6.82 12.42
N HIS A 133 15.23 6.88 11.12
CA HIS A 133 16.06 7.57 10.13
C HIS A 133 15.86 9.10 10.10
N GLY A 134 15.02 9.65 10.99
CA GLY A 134 14.75 11.10 11.07
C GLY A 134 13.76 11.63 10.02
N TYR A 135 13.18 10.76 9.19
CA TYR A 135 12.14 11.15 8.23
C TYR A 135 10.77 11.26 8.91
N ILE A 136 10.68 12.12 9.91
CA ILE A 136 9.47 12.40 10.68
C ILE A 136 8.59 13.40 9.91
N ALA A 137 7.28 13.25 10.00
CA ALA A 137 6.37 14.22 9.43
C ALA A 137 6.40 15.53 10.26
N ARG A 138 6.99 16.59 9.68
CA ARG A 138 7.02 17.95 10.28
C ARG A 138 6.42 19.04 9.37
N GLY A 139 6.06 18.71 8.13
CA GLY A 139 5.60 19.68 7.11
C GLY A 139 4.08 19.86 7.01
N GLY A 140 3.31 19.20 7.88
CA GLY A 140 1.85 19.04 7.73
C GLY A 140 1.47 17.78 6.95
N GLN A 141 0.17 17.53 6.87
CA GLN A 141 -0.42 16.29 6.37
C GLN A 141 -1.33 16.56 5.18
N MET A 142 -1.10 15.85 4.07
CA MET A 142 -1.96 15.89 2.90
C MET A 142 -2.91 14.70 2.94
N VAL A 143 -4.20 14.98 2.97
CA VAL A 143 -5.25 13.95 2.94
C VAL A 143 -5.86 13.92 1.56
N ASP A 144 -5.90 12.73 0.98
CA ASP A 144 -6.51 12.46 -0.31
C ASP A 144 -6.90 10.99 -0.44
N ALA A 145 -7.80 10.69 -1.37
CA ALA A 145 -8.27 9.33 -1.59
C ALA A 145 -8.23 8.95 -3.08
N SER A 146 -7.86 7.69 -3.31
CA SER A 146 -7.75 7.12 -4.64
C SER A 146 -8.56 5.83 -4.76
N ILE A 147 -9.23 5.66 -5.90
CA ILE A 147 -9.97 4.43 -6.19
C ILE A 147 -8.97 3.39 -6.69
N VAL A 148 -9.03 2.20 -6.10
CA VAL A 148 -8.26 1.04 -6.51
C VAL A 148 -9.22 0.05 -7.16
N GLN A 149 -9.05 -0.16 -8.47
CA GLN A 149 -9.98 -0.99 -9.22
C GLN A 149 -9.74 -2.47 -8.93
N THR A 150 -10.77 -3.28 -9.08
CA THR A 150 -10.66 -4.74 -9.13
C THR A 150 -11.23 -5.24 -10.47
N PRO A 151 -10.95 -6.49 -10.88
CA PRO A 151 -11.61 -7.10 -12.01
C PRO A 151 -13.13 -6.97 -11.90
N LYS A 152 -13.77 -6.38 -12.92
CA LYS A 152 -15.23 -6.24 -12.97
C LYS A 152 -15.86 -7.63 -13.02
N GLN A 153 -16.85 -7.86 -12.17
CA GLN A 153 -17.55 -9.13 -12.12
C GLN A 153 -18.95 -9.01 -12.73
N SER A 154 -19.33 -10.01 -13.53
CA SER A 154 -20.70 -10.15 -14.05
C SER A 154 -21.60 -10.73 -12.96
N MET A 155 -22.71 -10.03 -12.70
CA MET A 155 -23.78 -10.44 -11.77
C MET A 155 -25.10 -9.91 -12.32
N SER A 156 -26.19 -10.64 -12.12
CA SER A 156 -27.55 -10.17 -12.43
C SER A 156 -27.93 -8.98 -11.55
N LYS A 157 -29.04 -8.32 -11.84
CA LYS A 157 -29.50 -7.16 -11.05
C LYS A 157 -29.93 -7.60 -9.65
N GLU A 158 -30.59 -8.75 -9.56
CA GLU A 158 -31.07 -9.39 -8.33
C GLU A 158 -29.88 -9.82 -7.46
N GLU A 159 -28.90 -10.50 -8.05
CA GLU A 159 -27.66 -10.90 -7.35
C GLU A 159 -26.92 -9.68 -6.79
N LYS A 160 -26.88 -8.56 -7.53
CA LYS A 160 -26.26 -7.30 -7.07
C LYS A 160 -27.01 -6.67 -5.90
N SER A 161 -28.34 -6.70 -5.91
CA SER A 161 -29.14 -6.17 -4.79
C SER A 161 -28.86 -6.94 -3.51
N LEU A 162 -28.93 -8.28 -3.60
CA LEU A 162 -28.66 -9.17 -2.46
C LEU A 162 -27.26 -8.95 -1.89
N VAL A 163 -26.22 -8.93 -2.72
CA VAL A 163 -24.85 -8.67 -2.26
C VAL A 163 -24.69 -7.25 -1.72
N GLY A 164 -25.40 -6.27 -2.28
CA GLY A 164 -25.45 -4.90 -1.76
C GLY A 164 -25.98 -4.82 -0.33
N GLU A 165 -26.99 -5.64 0.00
CA GLU A 165 -27.59 -5.79 1.33
C GLU A 165 -26.76 -6.69 2.26
N GLY A 166 -25.63 -7.23 1.80
CA GLY A 166 -24.80 -8.16 2.56
C GLY A 166 -25.31 -9.60 2.58
N ALA A 167 -26.33 -9.92 1.78
CA ALA A 167 -26.86 -11.27 1.63
C ALA A 167 -26.09 -12.07 0.56
N MET A 168 -25.98 -13.39 0.77
CA MET A 168 -25.38 -14.32 -0.18
C MET A 168 -26.47 -14.96 -1.05
N PRO A 169 -26.40 -14.87 -2.39
CA PRO A 169 -27.36 -15.54 -3.26
C PRO A 169 -27.39 -17.05 -3.02
N ILE A 170 -28.60 -17.61 -2.83
CA ILE A 170 -28.78 -19.02 -2.47
C ILE A 170 -28.29 -19.96 -3.57
N ASP A 171 -28.55 -19.61 -4.83
CA ASP A 171 -28.23 -20.42 -6.02
C ASP A 171 -26.73 -20.47 -6.34
N TRP A 172 -25.90 -19.71 -5.62
CA TRP A 172 -24.46 -19.77 -5.83
C TRP A 172 -23.89 -21.06 -5.27
N LYS A 173 -23.41 -21.93 -6.17
CA LYS A 173 -22.56 -23.07 -5.79
C LYS A 173 -21.31 -22.59 -5.03
N PRO A 174 -20.73 -23.38 -4.10
CA PRO A 174 -19.56 -22.99 -3.32
C PRO A 174 -18.37 -22.48 -4.16
N ALA A 175 -18.15 -23.06 -5.35
CA ALA A 175 -17.11 -22.60 -6.27
C ALA A 175 -17.33 -21.18 -6.78
N LYS A 176 -18.58 -20.82 -7.13
CA LYS A 176 -18.94 -19.45 -7.56
C LYS A 176 -18.76 -18.47 -6.42
N ARG A 177 -19.19 -18.82 -5.20
CA ARG A 177 -19.03 -17.97 -4.00
C ARG A 177 -17.57 -17.57 -3.77
N ARG A 178 -16.63 -18.52 -3.89
CA ARG A 178 -15.19 -18.26 -3.70
C ARG A 178 -14.55 -17.35 -4.76
N GLN A 179 -15.16 -17.22 -5.93
CA GLN A 179 -14.64 -16.42 -7.04
C GLN A 179 -15.26 -15.02 -7.11
N LYS A 180 -16.34 -14.77 -6.35
CA LYS A 180 -17.05 -13.48 -6.36
C LYS A 180 -16.56 -12.61 -5.21
N ASP A 181 -16.29 -11.35 -5.52
CA ASP A 181 -15.94 -10.33 -4.55
C ASP A 181 -17.23 -9.66 -4.09
N THR A 182 -17.73 -10.14 -2.96
CA THR A 182 -18.95 -9.64 -2.32
C THR A 182 -18.72 -8.37 -1.52
N ASP A 183 -17.48 -7.91 -1.36
CA ASP A 183 -17.14 -6.71 -0.59
C ASP A 183 -16.88 -5.51 -1.49
N ALA A 184 -16.30 -5.73 -2.69
CA ALA A 184 -16.09 -4.66 -3.67
C ALA A 184 -17.43 -3.99 -4.06
N ARG A 185 -17.38 -2.67 -4.26
CA ARG A 185 -18.57 -1.88 -4.62
C ARG A 185 -18.33 -1.03 -5.86
N TRP A 186 -19.42 -0.64 -6.51
CA TRP A 186 -19.40 0.28 -7.64
C TRP A 186 -19.43 1.73 -7.16
N THR A 187 -18.73 2.61 -7.87
CA THR A 187 -18.80 4.06 -7.66
C THR A 187 -18.67 4.80 -8.99
N LYS A 188 -19.14 6.05 -9.05
CA LYS A 188 -19.03 6.90 -10.25
C LYS A 188 -18.20 8.13 -9.92
N LYS A 189 -17.09 8.33 -10.64
CA LYS A 189 -16.21 9.49 -10.50
C LYS A 189 -15.95 10.08 -11.89
N HIS A 190 -16.15 11.39 -12.06
CA HIS A 190 -15.99 12.10 -13.35
C HIS A 190 -16.71 11.43 -14.53
N GLY A 191 -17.96 11.01 -14.33
CA GLY A 191 -18.77 10.37 -15.38
C GLY A 191 -18.41 8.91 -15.68
N LYS A 192 -17.31 8.37 -15.12
CA LYS A 192 -16.87 6.99 -15.31
C LYS A 192 -17.20 6.13 -14.09
N SER A 193 -17.60 4.88 -14.34
CA SER A 193 -17.89 3.89 -13.31
C SER A 193 -16.67 3.04 -12.99
N TYR A 194 -16.40 2.88 -11.69
CA TYR A 194 -15.30 2.11 -11.14
C TYR A 194 -15.86 1.02 -10.22
N PHE A 195 -15.22 -0.14 -10.22
CA PHE A 195 -15.53 -1.25 -9.32
C PHE A 195 -14.28 -1.60 -8.52
N GLY A 196 -14.42 -1.72 -7.20
CA GLY A 196 -13.32 -2.10 -6.33
C GLY A 196 -13.38 -1.43 -4.95
N TYR A 197 -12.22 -0.94 -4.54
CA TYR A 197 -11.96 -0.38 -3.22
C TYR A 197 -11.48 1.06 -3.32
N LYS A 198 -11.31 1.67 -2.16
CA LYS A 198 -10.76 3.01 -2.01
C LYS A 198 -9.66 3.00 -0.97
N VAL A 199 -8.59 3.72 -1.25
CA VAL A 199 -7.54 4.02 -0.28
C VAL A 199 -7.59 5.49 0.04
N SER A 200 -7.98 5.82 1.28
CA SER A 200 -7.76 7.14 1.86
C SER A 200 -6.36 7.15 2.46
N ALA A 201 -5.57 8.17 2.18
CA ALA A 201 -4.19 8.23 2.61
C ALA A 201 -3.82 9.60 3.17
N ASN A 202 -2.95 9.58 4.17
CA ASN A 202 -2.24 10.72 4.70
C ASN A 202 -0.78 10.64 4.30
N ALA A 203 -0.29 11.64 3.58
CA ALA A 203 1.11 11.74 3.19
C ALA A 203 1.76 13.00 3.77
N ASP A 204 3.02 12.88 4.16
CA ASP A 204 3.78 14.04 4.62
C ASP A 204 4.19 14.94 3.44
N LYS A 205 4.17 16.25 3.69
CA LYS A 205 4.47 17.25 2.66
C LYS A 205 5.91 17.20 2.13
N ARG A 206 6.91 16.96 2.99
CA ARG A 206 8.34 17.16 2.62
C ARG A 206 8.87 15.96 1.85
N TYR A 207 8.78 14.78 2.42
CA TYR A 207 9.39 13.55 1.92
C TYR A 207 8.48 12.74 1.02
N LYS A 208 7.17 13.05 0.99
CA LYS A 208 6.15 12.29 0.26
C LYS A 208 6.02 10.85 0.79
N LEU A 209 6.21 10.62 2.08
CA LEU A 209 5.99 9.31 2.71
C LEU A 209 4.55 9.24 3.22
N VAL A 210 3.92 8.09 3.02
CA VAL A 210 2.57 7.82 3.54
C VAL A 210 2.68 7.48 5.02
N ARG A 211 1.84 8.11 5.86
CA ARG A 211 1.86 7.98 7.32
C ARG A 211 0.71 7.16 7.86
N LYS A 212 -0.46 7.30 7.24
CA LYS A 212 -1.63 6.47 7.53
C LYS A 212 -2.42 6.20 6.27
N ILE A 213 -3.08 5.06 6.24
CA ILE A 213 -4.06 4.73 5.21
C ILE A 213 -5.29 4.11 5.84
N LYS A 214 -6.43 4.26 5.16
CA LYS A 214 -7.67 3.53 5.44
C LYS A 214 -8.18 2.96 4.14
N VAL A 215 -8.48 1.66 4.15
CA VAL A 215 -9.06 0.96 3.00
C VAL A 215 -10.54 0.73 3.26
N SER A 216 -11.36 1.07 2.28
CA SER A 216 -12.82 0.90 2.33
C SER A 216 -13.39 0.53 0.96
N THR A 217 -14.70 0.32 0.87
CA THR A 217 -15.35 0.04 -0.40
C THR A 217 -15.32 1.28 -1.31
N ALA A 218 -15.33 1.11 -2.64
CA ALA A 218 -15.24 2.26 -3.54
C ALA A 218 -16.43 3.25 -3.43
N SER A 219 -17.59 2.79 -2.96
CA SER A 219 -18.80 3.59 -2.80
C SER A 219 -18.80 4.49 -1.56
N GLU A 220 -18.06 4.12 -0.50
CA GLU A 220 -18.03 4.91 0.75
C GLU A 220 -17.47 6.31 0.51
N HIS A 221 -18.08 7.33 1.11
CA HIS A 221 -17.65 8.71 0.89
C HIS A 221 -16.34 8.99 1.63
N ASP A 222 -15.36 9.59 0.93
CA ASP A 222 -13.98 9.75 1.40
C ASP A 222 -13.91 10.52 2.73
N THR A 223 -14.85 11.45 2.93
CA THR A 223 -15.01 12.25 4.16
C THR A 223 -15.20 11.40 5.42
N LEU A 224 -15.81 10.22 5.31
CA LEU A 224 -16.05 9.33 6.47
C LEU A 224 -14.74 8.81 7.07
N HIS A 225 -13.67 8.71 6.27
CA HIS A 225 -12.36 8.21 6.69
C HIS A 225 -11.35 9.33 6.92
N PHE A 226 -11.78 10.59 6.91
CA PHE A 226 -10.88 11.73 7.03
C PHE A 226 -10.07 11.69 8.33
N GLU A 227 -10.73 11.38 9.45
CA GLU A 227 -10.10 11.30 10.78
C GLU A 227 -9.30 10.02 10.98
N ASP A 228 -9.73 8.90 10.38
CA ASP A 228 -9.01 7.61 10.42
C ASP A 228 -7.56 7.75 9.94
N VAL A 229 -7.34 8.62 8.95
CA VAL A 229 -6.03 8.83 8.34
C VAL A 229 -5.26 9.99 8.98
N LEU A 230 -5.80 10.72 9.95
CA LEU A 230 -5.02 11.74 10.66
C LEU A 230 -3.98 11.10 11.57
N ASP A 231 -2.75 11.59 11.49
CA ASP A 231 -1.66 11.14 12.37
C ASP A 231 -1.41 12.21 13.46
N PRO A 232 -1.90 11.99 14.70
CA PRO A 232 -1.74 12.95 15.78
C PRO A 232 -0.29 13.15 16.24
N ALA A 233 0.62 12.23 15.88
CA ALA A 233 2.04 12.30 16.21
C ALA A 233 2.82 13.26 15.29
N ASN A 234 2.21 13.74 14.19
CA ASN A 234 2.82 14.77 13.38
C ASN A 234 2.91 16.09 14.16
N THR A 235 4.14 16.56 14.32
CA THR A 235 4.47 17.81 15.02
C THR A 235 3.79 19.04 14.43
N ASN A 236 3.40 18.99 13.16
CA ASN A 236 2.70 20.06 12.48
C ASN A 236 1.22 19.74 12.32
N ARG A 237 0.39 20.61 12.91
CA ARG A 237 -1.08 20.49 12.94
C ARG A 237 -1.79 20.93 11.65
N ASN A 238 -1.06 21.29 10.58
CA ASN A 238 -1.69 21.66 9.31
C ASN A 238 -2.22 20.42 8.57
N ILE A 239 -3.51 20.44 8.22
CA ILE A 239 -4.15 19.42 7.37
C ILE A 239 -4.55 20.04 6.03
N LEU A 240 -4.05 19.51 4.93
CA LEU A 240 -4.35 19.96 3.56
C LEU A 240 -5.25 18.95 2.86
N ALA A 241 -6.44 19.39 2.43
CA ALA A 241 -7.42 18.54 1.76
C ALA A 241 -8.17 19.29 0.64
N ASP A 242 -8.79 18.54 -0.26
CA ASP A 242 -9.62 19.11 -1.33
C ASP A 242 -10.99 19.59 -0.83
N LYS A 243 -11.73 20.23 -1.73
CA LYS A 243 -13.06 20.80 -1.44
C LYS A 243 -14.16 19.77 -1.16
N GLY A 244 -13.92 18.49 -1.42
CA GLY A 244 -14.82 17.38 -1.10
C GLY A 244 -14.83 17.05 0.40
N TYR A 245 -13.79 17.46 1.13
CA TYR A 245 -13.67 17.29 2.58
C TYR A 245 -14.22 18.45 3.42
N VAL A 246 -14.91 19.42 2.80
CA VAL A 246 -15.54 20.53 3.55
C VAL A 246 -16.66 20.00 4.44
N ASP A 247 -16.60 20.34 5.71
CA ASP A 247 -17.58 19.96 6.74
C ASP A 247 -17.44 20.89 7.94
N GLY A 248 -18.45 21.73 8.18
CA GLY A 248 -18.37 22.79 9.18
C GLY A 248 -18.19 22.24 10.60
N GLU A 249 -18.97 21.23 10.97
CA GLU A 249 -18.94 20.67 12.32
C GLU A 249 -17.62 19.96 12.61
N ARG A 250 -17.12 19.15 11.65
CA ARG A 250 -15.81 18.51 11.79
C ARG A 250 -14.68 19.54 11.82
N GLU A 251 -14.70 20.54 10.93
CA GLU A 251 -13.67 21.59 10.90
C GLU A 251 -13.62 22.35 12.23
N ASP A 252 -14.77 22.72 12.80
CA ASP A 252 -14.86 23.43 14.08
C ASP A 252 -14.34 22.58 15.23
N ARG A 253 -14.76 21.31 15.31
CA ARG A 253 -14.29 20.38 16.34
C ARG A 253 -12.78 20.16 16.27
N LEU A 254 -12.23 19.89 15.09
CA LEU A 254 -10.79 19.67 14.92
C LEU A 254 -9.99 20.96 15.19
N THR A 255 -10.52 22.12 14.84
CA THR A 255 -9.89 23.41 15.15
C THR A 255 -9.81 23.65 16.66
N ARG A 256 -10.86 23.32 17.43
CA ARG A 256 -10.83 23.36 18.90
C ARG A 256 -9.80 22.40 19.51
N GLN A 257 -9.49 21.31 18.83
CA GLN A 257 -8.42 20.36 19.21
C GLN A 257 -7.02 20.83 18.77
N GLY A 258 -6.88 22.02 18.17
CA GLY A 258 -5.61 22.60 17.76
C GLY A 258 -5.17 22.27 16.33
N TRP A 259 -6.00 21.58 15.54
CA TRP A 259 -5.74 21.35 14.12
C TRP A 259 -5.93 22.63 13.30
N ARG A 260 -5.13 22.78 12.24
CA ARG A 260 -5.19 23.91 11.32
C ARG A 260 -5.70 23.44 9.96
N MET A 261 -6.97 23.72 9.71
CA MET A 261 -7.71 23.21 8.54
C MET A 261 -7.41 24.02 7.27
N HIS A 262 -6.61 23.44 6.38
CA HIS A 262 -6.35 23.94 5.03
C HIS A 262 -7.13 23.13 4.00
N ILE A 263 -8.45 23.06 4.19
CA ILE A 263 -9.39 22.46 3.23
C ILE A 263 -9.78 23.51 2.18
N GLN A 264 -9.76 23.17 0.90
CA GLN A 264 -10.19 24.08 -0.16
C GLN A 264 -11.65 24.50 0.02
N ARG A 265 -11.96 25.78 -0.16
CA ARG A 265 -13.34 26.28 -0.06
C ARG A 265 -14.14 25.86 -1.30
N LYS A 266 -15.39 25.47 -1.06
CA LYS A 266 -16.39 25.11 -2.07
C LYS A 266 -17.39 26.27 -2.21
N GLY A 267 -17.69 26.69 -3.43
CA GLY A 267 -18.79 27.62 -3.70
C GLY A 267 -20.11 26.86 -3.80
N SER A 268 -21.21 27.54 -3.53
CA SER A 268 -22.56 27.05 -3.84
C SER A 268 -23.06 27.69 -5.14
N LYS A 269 -24.20 27.21 -5.66
CA LYS A 269 -24.83 27.76 -6.86
C LYS A 269 -25.07 29.28 -6.73
N ASP A 270 -25.49 29.71 -5.54
CA ASP A 270 -25.89 31.09 -5.26
C ASP A 270 -24.77 31.93 -4.64
N LYS A 271 -23.68 31.29 -4.20
CA LYS A 271 -22.53 31.96 -3.60
C LYS A 271 -21.23 31.41 -4.19
N PRO A 272 -20.76 31.97 -5.33
CA PRO A 272 -19.50 31.59 -5.91
C PRO A 272 -18.33 31.94 -4.98
N ILE A 273 -17.20 31.27 -5.16
CA ILE A 273 -15.99 31.57 -4.40
C ILE A 273 -15.43 32.94 -4.79
N SER A 274 -15.10 33.75 -3.78
CA SER A 274 -14.43 35.04 -3.97
C SER A 274 -13.01 34.88 -4.52
N GLU A 275 -12.43 35.95 -5.08
CA GLU A 275 -11.04 35.97 -5.55
C GLU A 275 -10.04 35.60 -4.43
N THR A 276 -10.27 36.05 -3.21
CA THR A 276 -9.46 35.68 -2.04
C THR A 276 -9.52 34.18 -1.77
N GLN A 277 -10.71 33.57 -1.87
CA GLN A 277 -10.87 32.12 -1.71
C GLN A 277 -10.23 31.34 -2.87
N LYS A 278 -10.29 31.85 -4.11
CA LYS A 278 -9.59 31.25 -5.26
C LYS A 278 -8.07 31.24 -5.05
N ARG A 279 -7.48 32.36 -4.63
CA ARG A 279 -6.04 32.46 -4.31
C ARG A 279 -5.65 31.51 -3.17
N ARG A 280 -6.47 31.40 -2.12
CA ARG A 280 -6.26 30.42 -1.03
C ARG A 280 -6.30 28.98 -1.56
N ASN A 281 -7.31 28.63 -2.35
CA ASN A 281 -7.45 27.30 -2.94
C ASN A 281 -6.26 26.94 -3.84
N ALA A 282 -5.75 27.89 -4.64
CA ALA A 282 -4.58 27.69 -5.49
C ALA A 282 -3.32 27.40 -4.66
N ARG A 283 -3.11 28.12 -3.54
CA ARG A 283 -1.98 27.87 -2.63
C ARG A 283 -2.05 26.47 -2.00
N ILE A 284 -3.24 26.05 -1.58
CA ILE A 284 -3.47 24.71 -1.03
C ILE A 284 -3.23 23.65 -2.12
N ALA A 285 -3.82 23.84 -3.31
CA ALA A 285 -3.68 22.92 -4.44
C ALA A 285 -2.22 22.67 -4.81
N LYS A 286 -1.41 23.73 -4.91
CA LYS A 286 0.03 23.63 -5.22
C LYS A 286 0.78 22.70 -4.26
N THR A 287 0.47 22.78 -2.96
CA THR A 287 1.08 21.89 -1.98
C THR A 287 0.50 20.49 -2.07
N ARG A 288 -0.82 20.37 -2.15
CA ARG A 288 -1.54 19.10 -2.13
C ARG A 288 -1.24 18.23 -3.34
N ALA A 289 -0.95 18.81 -4.50
CA ALA A 289 -0.53 18.09 -5.72
C ALA A 289 0.64 17.11 -5.47
N ARG A 290 1.42 17.29 -4.39
CA ARG A 290 2.45 16.33 -4.02
C ARG A 290 1.91 14.94 -3.65
N VAL A 291 0.68 14.84 -3.13
CA VAL A 291 0.02 13.55 -2.84
C VAL A 291 -0.30 12.78 -4.12
N GLU A 292 -0.54 13.48 -5.24
CA GLU A 292 -0.77 12.84 -6.53
C GLU A 292 0.47 12.09 -7.00
N HIS A 293 1.67 12.57 -6.68
CA HIS A 293 2.92 11.83 -6.92
C HIS A 293 3.02 10.54 -6.12
N VAL A 294 2.45 10.51 -4.91
CA VAL A 294 2.38 9.28 -4.09
C VAL A 294 1.49 8.27 -4.79
N PHE A 295 0.27 8.67 -5.17
CA PHE A 295 -0.64 7.79 -5.89
C PHE A 295 -0.13 7.38 -7.27
N ALA A 296 0.57 8.26 -7.97
CA ALA A 296 1.24 7.93 -9.23
C ALA A 296 2.33 6.88 -9.01
N GLY A 297 3.15 7.03 -7.96
CA GLY A 297 4.16 6.03 -7.60
C GLY A 297 3.55 4.68 -7.19
N LEU A 298 2.42 4.69 -6.48
CA LEU A 298 1.67 3.46 -6.18
C LEU A 298 1.09 2.83 -7.46
N ALA A 299 0.64 3.63 -8.42
CA ALA A 299 0.13 3.15 -9.70
C ALA A 299 1.25 2.59 -10.60
N GLU A 300 2.47 3.13 -10.53
CA GLU A 300 3.63 2.66 -11.30
C GLU A 300 4.07 1.25 -10.88
N MET A 301 4.01 0.92 -9.58
CA MET A 301 4.34 -0.41 -9.05
C MET A 301 3.28 -1.49 -9.36
N GLY A 302 2.67 -1.48 -10.56
CA GLY A 302 1.72 -2.54 -10.95
C GLY A 302 0.39 -2.16 -11.57
N GLY A 303 0.16 -0.89 -11.86
CA GLY A 303 -1.11 -0.43 -12.39
C GLY A 303 -2.27 -0.45 -11.38
N LYS A 304 -3.46 -0.13 -11.90
CA LYS A 304 -4.63 0.34 -11.14
C LYS A 304 -5.50 -0.76 -10.49
N GLY A 305 -5.07 -2.03 -10.55
CA GLY A 305 -5.91 -3.19 -10.24
C GLY A 305 -5.45 -4.04 -9.05
N LEU A 306 -6.29 -4.23 -8.05
CA LEU A 306 -6.17 -5.29 -7.03
C LEU A 306 -6.65 -6.62 -7.60
N ARG A 307 -5.92 -7.71 -7.35
CA ARG A 307 -6.27 -9.08 -7.78
C ARG A 307 -6.86 -9.94 -6.65
N THR A 308 -6.89 -9.41 -5.43
CA THR A 308 -7.47 -10.08 -4.27
C THR A 308 -8.98 -9.94 -4.25
N ILE A 309 -9.65 -10.92 -3.64
CA ILE A 309 -11.09 -10.93 -3.39
C ILE A 309 -11.33 -10.66 -1.91
N GLY A 310 -12.19 -9.68 -1.62
CA GLY A 310 -12.61 -9.35 -0.27
C GLY A 310 -11.77 -8.25 0.40
N LEU A 311 -12.42 -7.49 1.29
CA LEU A 311 -11.88 -6.28 1.90
C LEU A 311 -10.64 -6.58 2.74
N ALA A 312 -10.64 -7.66 3.52
CA ALA A 312 -9.50 -8.01 4.37
C ALA A 312 -8.20 -8.25 3.58
N ARG A 313 -8.31 -8.93 2.43
CA ARG A 313 -7.16 -9.18 1.54
C ARG A 313 -6.74 -7.90 0.80
N ALA A 314 -7.71 -7.08 0.37
CA ALA A 314 -7.42 -5.78 -0.22
C ALA A 314 -6.67 -4.86 0.77
N THR A 315 -7.09 -4.84 2.03
CA THR A 315 -6.43 -4.09 3.11
C THR A 315 -5.01 -4.56 3.34
N LEU A 316 -4.78 -5.88 3.42
CA LEU A 316 -3.42 -6.43 3.51
C LEU A 316 -2.59 -5.97 2.31
N GLN A 317 -3.06 -6.24 1.09
CA GLN A 317 -2.29 -5.94 -0.12
C GLN A 317 -1.93 -4.45 -0.23
N LEU A 318 -2.87 -3.55 0.09
CA LEU A 318 -2.62 -2.11 0.05
C LEU A 318 -1.65 -1.63 1.13
N ASN A 319 -1.72 -2.17 2.35
CA ASN A 319 -0.74 -1.88 3.40
C ASN A 319 0.68 -2.30 2.97
N TRP A 320 0.83 -3.50 2.41
CA TRP A 320 2.11 -3.97 1.88
C TRP A 320 2.59 -3.12 0.69
N LYS A 321 1.67 -2.71 -0.20
CA LYS A 321 2.01 -1.87 -1.35
C LYS A 321 2.48 -0.49 -0.93
N VAL A 322 1.84 0.11 0.06
CA VAL A 322 2.25 1.40 0.62
C VAL A 322 3.56 1.27 1.40
N ALA A 323 3.76 0.17 2.15
CA ALA A 323 5.03 -0.13 2.79
C ALA A 323 6.17 -0.23 1.76
N ALA A 324 5.97 -0.96 0.66
CA ALA A 324 6.94 -1.05 -0.43
C ALA A 324 7.24 0.31 -1.08
N TYR A 325 6.21 1.14 -1.30
CA TYR A 325 6.40 2.51 -1.77
C TYR A 325 7.28 3.33 -0.82
N ASN A 326 6.97 3.28 0.48
CA ASN A 326 7.70 4.02 1.50
C ASN A 326 9.16 3.56 1.60
N LEU A 327 9.44 2.25 1.51
CA LEU A 327 10.81 1.72 1.49
C LEU A 327 11.57 2.14 0.22
N ARG A 328 10.93 2.06 -0.96
CA ARG A 328 11.51 2.59 -2.21
C ARG A 328 11.82 4.08 -2.08
N ARG A 329 10.93 4.83 -1.43
CA ARG A 329 11.12 6.26 -1.19
C ARG A 329 12.24 6.54 -0.19
N LEU A 330 12.35 5.76 0.89
CA LEU A 330 13.45 5.82 1.85
C LEU A 330 14.80 5.65 1.16
N VAL A 331 14.94 4.60 0.35
CA VAL A 331 16.15 4.33 -0.43
C VAL A 331 16.51 5.55 -1.28
N TYR A 332 15.54 6.09 -2.04
CA TYR A 332 15.78 7.30 -2.82
C TYR A 332 16.25 8.48 -1.96
N LEU A 333 15.62 8.73 -0.80
CA LEU A 333 15.99 9.84 0.07
C LEU A 333 17.41 9.69 0.62
N ARG A 334 17.82 8.47 0.95
CA ARG A 334 19.16 8.15 1.44
C ARG A 334 20.20 8.31 0.33
N GLU A 335 19.96 7.73 -0.84
CA GLU A 335 20.87 7.81 -1.99
C GLU A 335 21.02 9.24 -2.52
N ALA A 336 19.93 10.00 -2.56
CA ALA A 336 19.94 11.41 -2.94
C ALA A 336 20.43 12.34 -1.83
N ARG A 337 20.86 11.79 -0.67
CA ARG A 337 21.36 12.53 0.50
C ARG A 337 20.42 13.65 0.95
N VAL A 338 19.11 13.39 0.88
CA VAL A 338 18.10 14.35 1.35
C VAL A 338 18.16 14.41 2.86
N GLU A 339 18.52 15.57 3.41
CA GLU A 339 18.62 15.74 4.86
C GLU A 339 17.31 15.42 5.58
N ALA A 340 17.43 14.45 6.49
CA ALA A 340 16.46 14.21 7.54
C ALA A 340 16.43 15.41 8.49
N PHE A 341 15.30 15.56 9.17
CA PHE A 341 14.97 16.72 9.99
C PHE A 341 15.57 16.66 11.40
#